data_AF-A0A1D3LCE2-F1
#
_entry.id   AF-A0A1D3LCE2-F1
#
_cell.length_a   1.000
_cell.length_b   1.000
_cell.length_c   1.000
_cell.angle_alpha   90.00
_cell.angle_beta   90.00
_cell.angle_gamma   90.00
#
_symmetry.space_group_name_H-M   'P 1'
#
loop_
_entity.id
_entity.type
_entity.pdbx_description
1 polymer ?
#
loop_
_entity_poly.entity_id
_entity_poly.type
_entity_poly.pdbx_seq_one_letter_code
_entity_poly.pdbx_strand_id
1 'polypeptide(L)'
;ETLKSKVSNYSEFITSATKFSKEYLEYINNSTDSLNDDIDTLQTKYNLNQTKKHMVSNITDITNDNNNLIEKEKEATQTINNLTKLFTIDFPNADANMLYNNKLQMTYFYSQLQKSIESIKQLYRKVRAFKLSNIYLINEKYSDISKQFDNILQLQKNKLTENLNNLKEIEQYVSDKKRNFLHTVNENTNSNFNTLKEIYDNIISRENKVHDIENVNNKENENIMLYTDTITKLTEKIQNILNFVTTYENNDNIIKQHIQDIDENDVSKIKEILKSTIQSFQQIQNKINEIKTQFYGNNC
;
A
#
# COMPACT_ATOMS: atom_id res chain seq x y z
N GLU A 1 -0.98 -32.58 30.39
CA GLU A 1 -2.19 -31.74 30.39
C GLU A 1 -3.40 -32.50 30.90
N THR A 2 -4.31 -31.82 31.60
CA THR A 2 -5.61 -32.37 31.99
C THR A 2 -6.65 -32.06 30.91
N LEU A 3 -7.78 -32.78 30.87
CA LEU A 3 -8.87 -32.46 29.94
C LEU A 3 -9.38 -31.03 30.15
N LYS A 4 -9.44 -30.59 31.41
CA LYS A 4 -9.81 -29.21 31.79
C LYS A 4 -8.86 -28.18 31.18
N SER A 5 -7.53 -28.39 31.26
CA SER A 5 -6.56 -27.46 30.67
C SER A 5 -6.66 -27.43 29.14
N LYS A 6 -6.89 -28.57 28.48
CA LYS A 6 -7.11 -28.62 27.02
C LYS A 6 -8.35 -27.86 26.58
N VAL A 7 -9.46 -27.99 27.32
CA VAL A 7 -10.71 -27.26 27.06
C VAL A 7 -10.51 -25.76 27.21
N SER A 8 -9.77 -25.31 28.22
CA SER A 8 -9.40 -23.89 28.38
C SER A 8 -8.57 -23.38 27.21
N ASN A 9 -7.52 -24.10 26.79
CA ASN A 9 -6.68 -23.72 25.65
C ASN A 9 -7.51 -23.62 24.35
N TYR A 10 -8.43 -24.56 24.12
CA TYR A 10 -9.34 -24.50 22.97
C TYR A 10 -10.26 -23.28 23.01
N SER A 11 -10.74 -22.86 24.19
CA SER A 11 -11.57 -21.66 24.34
C SER A 11 -10.84 -20.40 23.89
N GLU A 12 -9.57 -20.26 24.30
CA GLU A 12 -8.72 -19.12 23.91
C GLU A 12 -8.43 -19.12 22.41
N PHE A 13 -8.13 -20.29 21.84
CA PHE A 13 -7.94 -20.46 20.39
C PHE A 13 -9.18 -20.06 19.59
N ILE A 14 -10.36 -20.57 19.95
CA ILE A 14 -11.62 -20.28 19.25
C ILE A 14 -11.88 -18.78 19.20
N THR A 15 -11.82 -18.13 20.38
CA THR A 15 -12.09 -16.69 20.51
C THR A 15 -11.10 -15.87 19.68
N SER A 16 -9.82 -16.24 19.71
CA SER A 16 -8.76 -15.56 18.95
C SER A 16 -8.94 -15.74 17.44
N ALA A 17 -9.28 -16.95 16.99
CA ALA A 17 -9.49 -17.25 15.58
C ALA A 17 -10.63 -16.42 14.99
N THR A 18 -11.77 -16.32 15.69
CA THR A 18 -12.88 -15.48 15.22
C THR A 18 -12.53 -14.01 15.19
N LYS A 19 -11.92 -13.51 16.27
CA LYS A 19 -11.53 -12.10 16.36
C LYS A 19 -10.61 -11.71 15.21
N PHE A 20 -9.54 -12.46 14.99
CA PHE A 20 -8.57 -12.15 13.94
C PHE A 20 -9.16 -12.32 12.53
N SER A 21 -9.98 -13.35 12.28
CA SER A 21 -10.66 -13.49 10.99
C SER A 21 -11.54 -12.28 10.63
N LYS A 22 -12.26 -11.72 11.61
CA LYS A 22 -13.05 -10.51 11.42
C LYS A 22 -12.17 -9.28 11.14
N GLU A 23 -11.14 -9.06 11.95
CA GLU A 23 -10.20 -7.94 11.80
C GLU A 23 -9.48 -8.00 10.44
N TYR A 24 -9.15 -9.20 9.95
CA TYR A 24 -8.57 -9.39 8.62
C TYR A 24 -9.50 -8.94 7.50
N LEU A 25 -10.77 -9.34 7.55
CA LEU A 25 -11.73 -8.97 6.50
C LEU A 25 -11.97 -7.46 6.46
N GLU A 26 -12.15 -6.84 7.63
CA GLU A 26 -12.32 -5.40 7.74
C GLU A 26 -11.09 -4.66 7.19
N TYR A 27 -9.89 -5.13 7.52
CA TYR A 27 -8.65 -4.55 7.02
C TYR A 27 -8.53 -4.63 5.49
N ILE A 28 -8.86 -5.76 4.87
CA ILE A 28 -8.80 -5.92 3.42
C ILE A 28 -9.79 -5.00 2.70
N ASN A 29 -11.02 -4.88 3.22
CA ASN A 29 -12.02 -3.99 2.65
C ASN A 29 -11.55 -2.53 2.71
N ASN A 30 -11.15 -2.07 3.90
CA ASN A 30 -10.68 -0.70 4.11
C ASN A 30 -9.43 -0.38 3.26
N SER A 31 -8.51 -1.34 3.13
CA SER A 31 -7.31 -1.18 2.31
C SER A 31 -7.62 -1.14 0.81
N THR A 32 -8.62 -1.90 0.37
CA THR A 32 -9.08 -1.90 -1.02
C THR A 32 -9.76 -0.59 -1.40
N ASP A 33 -10.66 -0.10 -0.55
CA ASP A 33 -11.35 1.17 -0.77
C ASP A 33 -10.32 2.31 -0.84
N SER A 34 -9.40 2.35 0.13
CA SER A 34 -8.30 3.32 0.17
C SER A 34 -7.40 3.27 -1.07
N LEU A 35 -7.09 2.07 -1.59
CA LEU A 35 -6.33 1.91 -2.83
C LEU A 35 -7.12 2.41 -4.04
N ASN A 36 -8.41 2.13 -4.12
CA ASN A 36 -9.26 2.59 -5.23
C ASN A 36 -9.42 4.11 -5.23
N ASP A 37 -9.52 4.73 -4.05
CA ASP A 37 -9.54 6.19 -3.90
C ASP A 37 -8.21 6.82 -4.32
N ASP A 38 -7.08 6.18 -4.00
CA ASP A 38 -5.77 6.62 -4.48
C ASP A 38 -5.71 6.53 -6.01
N ILE A 39 -6.14 5.41 -6.61
CA ILE A 39 -6.18 5.24 -8.06
C ILE A 39 -7.03 6.33 -8.72
N ASP A 40 -8.23 6.62 -8.20
CA ASP A 40 -9.11 7.65 -8.75
C ASP A 40 -8.48 9.05 -8.65
N THR A 41 -7.86 9.34 -7.51
CA THR A 41 -7.14 10.61 -7.27
C THR A 41 -5.97 10.75 -8.24
N LEU A 42 -5.18 9.69 -8.40
CA LEU A 42 -4.00 9.64 -9.26
C LEU A 42 -4.35 9.79 -10.73
N GLN A 43 -5.43 9.14 -11.19
CA GLN A 43 -5.94 9.29 -12.56
C GLN A 43 -6.42 10.71 -12.82
N THR A 44 -7.20 11.29 -11.90
CA THR A 44 -7.77 12.62 -12.06
C THR A 44 -6.71 13.72 -12.03
N LYS A 45 -5.74 13.62 -11.11
CA LYS A 45 -4.74 14.68 -10.89
C LYS A 45 -3.55 14.60 -11.83
N TYR A 46 -3.10 13.40 -12.19
CA TYR A 46 -1.85 13.20 -12.91
C TYR A 46 -2.04 12.60 -14.31
N ASN A 47 -3.29 12.39 -14.73
CA ASN A 47 -3.65 11.75 -16.00
C ASN A 47 -2.91 10.41 -16.19
N LEU A 48 -2.71 9.69 -15.08
CA LEU A 48 -2.11 8.37 -15.09
C LEU A 48 -2.99 7.41 -15.88
N ASN A 49 -2.40 6.61 -16.76
CA ASN A 49 -3.10 5.60 -17.56
C ASN A 49 -4.07 4.81 -16.68
N GLN A 50 -5.25 4.45 -17.21
CA GLN A 50 -6.33 3.81 -16.47
C GLN A 50 -5.86 2.53 -15.75
N THR A 51 -5.32 2.70 -14.54
CA THR A 51 -5.00 1.62 -13.64
C THR A 51 -6.34 1.04 -13.22
N LYS A 52 -6.66 -0.18 -13.68
CA LYS A 52 -7.92 -0.82 -13.31
C LYS A 52 -8.03 -0.90 -11.79
N LYS A 53 -9.19 -0.46 -11.28
CA LYS A 53 -9.55 -0.59 -9.86
C LYS A 53 -9.29 -2.01 -9.37
N HIS A 54 -8.87 -2.12 -8.11
CA HIS A 54 -8.74 -3.39 -7.46
C HIS A 54 -10.13 -3.93 -7.12
N MET A 55 -10.38 -5.18 -7.51
CA MET A 55 -11.57 -5.92 -7.15
C MET A 55 -11.15 -7.05 -6.20
N VAL A 56 -11.76 -7.07 -5.02
CA VAL A 56 -11.53 -8.15 -4.05
C VAL A 56 -12.18 -9.43 -4.59
N SER A 57 -11.37 -10.35 -5.10
CA SER A 57 -11.87 -11.64 -5.60
C SER A 57 -12.38 -12.49 -4.44
N ASN A 58 -13.52 -13.16 -4.61
CA ASN A 58 -14.07 -14.13 -3.64
C ASN A 58 -14.47 -13.53 -2.27
N ILE A 59 -14.72 -12.22 -2.18
CA ILE A 59 -15.12 -11.58 -0.92
C ILE A 59 -16.42 -12.17 -0.35
N THR A 60 -17.39 -12.53 -1.20
CA THR A 60 -18.65 -13.15 -0.77
C THR A 60 -18.42 -14.51 -0.14
N ASP A 61 -17.60 -15.36 -0.75
CA ASP A 61 -17.32 -16.71 -0.25
C ASP A 61 -16.60 -16.65 1.09
N ILE A 62 -15.64 -15.73 1.23
CA ILE A 62 -14.89 -15.57 2.48
C ILE A 62 -15.74 -14.90 3.57
N THR A 63 -16.66 -14.02 3.21
CA THR A 63 -17.66 -13.49 4.15
C THR A 63 -18.54 -14.61 4.68
N ASN A 64 -18.97 -15.55 3.81
CA ASN A 64 -19.72 -16.73 4.22
C ASN A 64 -18.88 -17.67 5.10
N ASP A 65 -17.62 -17.93 4.75
CA ASP A 65 -16.71 -18.72 5.58
C ASP A 65 -16.50 -18.07 6.97
N ASN A 66 -16.40 -16.74 7.06
CA ASN A 66 -16.31 -16.02 8.33
C ASN A 66 -17.61 -16.09 9.15
N ASN A 67 -18.77 -15.98 8.50
CA ASN A 67 -20.06 -16.18 9.18
C ASN A 67 -20.19 -17.61 9.71
N ASN A 68 -19.76 -18.60 8.92
CA ASN A 68 -19.70 -20.00 9.36
C ASN A 68 -18.75 -20.18 10.55
N LEU A 69 -17.64 -19.44 10.58
CA LEU A 69 -16.68 -19.47 11.69
C LEU A 69 -17.31 -18.92 12.97
N ILE A 70 -18.08 -17.82 12.89
CA ILE A 70 -18.84 -17.25 14.01
C ILE A 70 -19.88 -18.25 14.53
N GLU A 71 -20.60 -18.94 13.66
CA GLU A 71 -21.55 -19.97 14.09
C GLU A 71 -20.85 -21.16 14.75
N LYS A 72 -19.69 -21.59 14.22
CA LYS A 72 -18.89 -22.67 14.83
C LYS A 72 -18.30 -22.28 16.18
N GLU A 73 -17.92 -21.03 16.39
CA GLU A 73 -17.55 -20.51 17.70
C GLU A 73 -18.69 -20.65 18.71
N LYS A 74 -19.93 -20.29 18.34
CA LYS A 74 -21.09 -20.42 19.24
C LYS A 74 -21.33 -21.87 19.62
N GLU A 75 -21.31 -22.78 18.65
CA GLU A 75 -21.45 -24.23 18.88
C GLU A 75 -20.36 -24.78 19.81
N ALA A 76 -19.10 -24.40 19.55
CA ALA A 76 -17.95 -24.83 20.34
C ALA A 76 -18.02 -24.28 21.78
N THR A 77 -18.37 -22.99 21.93
CA THR A 77 -18.56 -22.34 23.24
C THR A 77 -19.64 -23.04 24.06
N GLN A 78 -20.78 -23.37 23.44
CA GLN A 78 -21.83 -24.13 24.14
C GLN A 78 -21.34 -25.51 24.57
N THR A 79 -20.56 -26.19 23.72
CA THR A 79 -19.97 -27.49 24.03
C THR A 79 -18.96 -27.40 25.18
N ILE A 80 -18.13 -26.35 25.22
CA ILE A 80 -17.20 -26.05 26.32
C ILE A 80 -17.95 -25.79 27.63
N ASN A 81 -19.05 -25.04 27.58
CA ASN A 81 -19.89 -24.79 28.76
C ASN A 81 -20.50 -26.08 29.31
N ASN A 82 -20.95 -26.98 28.43
CA ASN A 82 -21.45 -28.30 28.82
C ASN A 82 -20.34 -29.16 29.46
N LEU A 83 -19.15 -29.19 28.87
CA LEU A 83 -17.98 -29.89 29.45
C LEU A 83 -17.60 -29.32 30.82
N THR A 84 -17.61 -27.99 30.96
CA THR A 84 -17.26 -27.31 32.22
C THR A 84 -18.22 -27.68 33.34
N LYS A 85 -19.54 -27.74 33.06
CA LYS A 85 -20.54 -28.22 34.04
C LYS A 85 -20.29 -29.66 34.47
N LEU A 86 -19.82 -30.51 33.55
CA LEU A 86 -19.50 -31.90 33.86
C LEU A 86 -18.25 -32.03 34.74
N PHE A 87 -17.32 -31.06 34.71
CA PHE A 87 -16.15 -31.04 35.60
C PHE A 87 -16.49 -30.62 37.04
N THR A 88 -17.63 -29.99 37.28
CA THR A 88 -18.05 -29.46 38.59
C THR A 88 -19.00 -30.39 39.35
N ILE A 89 -19.12 -31.66 38.95
CA ILE A 89 -19.94 -32.63 39.69
C ILE A 89 -19.37 -32.84 41.09
N ASP A 90 -20.25 -32.87 42.10
CA ASP A 90 -19.94 -33.15 43.49
C ASP A 90 -19.60 -34.64 43.67
N PHE A 91 -18.35 -35.00 43.37
CA PHE A 91 -17.82 -36.36 43.47
C PHE A 91 -18.09 -37.07 44.81
N PRO A 92 -18.04 -36.40 45.98
CA PRO A 92 -18.39 -37.01 47.27
C PRO A 92 -19.78 -37.65 47.35
N ASN A 93 -20.76 -37.16 46.57
CA ASN A 93 -22.15 -37.64 46.60
C ASN A 93 -22.53 -38.44 45.34
N ALA A 94 -21.57 -38.75 44.46
CA ALA A 94 -21.83 -39.39 43.18
C ALA A 94 -21.88 -40.92 43.29
N ASP A 95 -22.97 -41.55 42.83
CA ASP A 95 -23.05 -43.00 42.67
C ASP A 95 -22.39 -43.49 41.37
N ALA A 96 -22.21 -44.81 41.24
CA ALA A 96 -21.54 -45.42 40.09
C ALA A 96 -22.25 -45.14 38.74
N ASN A 97 -23.58 -45.03 38.74
CA ASN A 97 -24.35 -44.73 37.52
C ASN A 97 -24.18 -43.27 37.11
N MET A 98 -24.15 -42.35 38.08
CA MET A 98 -23.89 -40.93 37.87
C MET A 98 -22.49 -40.71 37.27
N LEU A 99 -21.48 -41.39 37.81
CA LEU A 99 -20.10 -41.35 37.30
C LEU A 99 -20.00 -41.94 35.88
N TYR A 100 -20.65 -43.07 35.63
CA TYR A 100 -20.68 -43.70 34.31
C TYR A 100 -21.34 -42.78 33.26
N ASN A 101 -22.51 -42.21 33.59
CA ASN A 101 -23.23 -41.29 32.71
C ASN A 101 -22.44 -40.01 32.45
N ASN A 102 -21.78 -39.45 33.48
CA ASN A 102 -20.92 -38.29 33.33
C ASN A 102 -19.76 -38.57 32.37
N LYS A 103 -19.09 -39.72 32.49
CA LYS A 103 -18.02 -40.14 31.58
C LYS A 103 -18.50 -40.25 30.13
N LEU A 104 -19.68 -40.82 29.89
CA LEU A 104 -20.26 -40.92 28.54
C LEU A 104 -20.54 -39.53 27.95
N GLN A 105 -21.14 -38.63 28.73
CA GLN A 105 -21.41 -37.27 28.27
C GLN A 105 -20.13 -36.47 28.02
N MET A 106 -19.12 -36.59 28.89
CA MET A 106 -17.82 -35.95 28.68
C MET A 106 -17.18 -36.43 27.38
N THR A 107 -17.22 -37.73 27.11
CA THR A 107 -16.67 -38.32 25.88
C THR A 107 -17.40 -37.80 24.64
N TYR A 108 -18.73 -37.73 24.69
CA TYR A 108 -19.55 -37.19 23.61
C TYR A 108 -19.24 -35.71 23.34
N PHE A 109 -19.33 -34.85 24.35
CA PHE A 109 -19.09 -33.42 24.15
C PHE A 109 -17.65 -33.12 23.75
N TYR A 110 -16.67 -33.87 24.27
CA TYR A 110 -15.29 -33.70 23.84
C TYR A 110 -15.12 -34.07 22.36
N SER A 111 -15.77 -35.13 21.86
CA SER A 111 -15.76 -35.46 20.43
C SER A 111 -16.41 -34.36 19.58
N GLN A 112 -17.51 -33.77 20.03
CA GLN A 112 -18.14 -32.64 19.32
C GLN A 112 -17.25 -31.39 19.31
N LEU A 113 -16.56 -31.11 20.42
CA LEU A 113 -15.60 -30.02 20.51
C LEU A 113 -14.45 -30.22 19.52
N GLN A 114 -13.90 -31.43 19.43
CA GLN A 114 -12.82 -31.73 18.48
C GLN A 114 -13.25 -31.50 17.02
N LYS A 115 -14.47 -31.89 16.64
CA LYS A 115 -15.02 -31.62 15.30
C LYS A 115 -15.14 -30.13 15.03
N SER A 116 -15.66 -29.38 16.01
CA SER A 116 -15.83 -27.92 15.90
C SER A 116 -14.48 -27.21 15.77
N ILE A 117 -13.48 -27.63 16.55
CA ILE A 117 -12.12 -27.11 16.47
C ILE A 117 -11.51 -27.35 15.09
N GLU A 118 -11.67 -28.53 14.51
CA GLU A 118 -11.14 -28.81 13.18
C GLU A 118 -11.82 -27.95 12.10
N SER A 119 -13.14 -27.76 12.18
CA SER A 119 -13.85 -26.84 11.29
C SER A 119 -13.36 -25.39 11.44
N ILE A 120 -13.16 -24.90 12.67
CA ILE A 120 -12.64 -23.55 12.92
C ILE A 120 -11.23 -23.39 12.36
N LYS A 121 -10.34 -24.39 12.53
CA LYS A 121 -9.00 -24.37 11.94
C LYS A 121 -9.04 -24.25 10.42
N GLN A 122 -9.92 -25.01 9.75
CA GLN A 122 -10.06 -24.98 8.30
C GLN A 122 -10.58 -23.63 7.82
N LEU A 123 -11.62 -23.09 8.46
CA LEU A 123 -12.18 -21.78 8.12
C LEU A 123 -11.16 -20.65 8.35
N TYR A 124 -10.46 -20.66 9.48
CA TYR A 124 -9.41 -19.68 9.76
C TYR A 124 -8.30 -19.71 8.71
N ARG A 125 -7.84 -20.90 8.30
CA ARG A 125 -6.83 -21.05 7.23
C ARG A 125 -7.29 -20.42 5.93
N LYS A 126 -8.55 -20.61 5.53
CA LYS A 126 -9.10 -19.99 4.32
C LYS A 126 -9.11 -18.46 4.40
N VAL A 127 -9.60 -17.90 5.51
CA VAL A 127 -9.62 -16.45 5.74
C VAL A 127 -8.21 -15.87 5.72
N ARG A 128 -7.25 -16.56 6.35
CA ARG A 128 -5.84 -16.14 6.36
C ARG A 128 -5.20 -16.20 4.97
N ALA A 129 -5.43 -17.25 4.20
CA ALA A 129 -4.95 -17.36 2.82
C ALA A 129 -5.52 -16.23 1.94
N PHE A 130 -6.83 -15.94 2.10
CA PHE A 130 -7.47 -14.81 1.44
C PHE A 130 -6.84 -13.47 1.82
N LYS A 131 -6.58 -13.22 3.11
CA LYS A 131 -5.88 -12.01 3.60
C LYS A 131 -4.54 -11.84 2.88
N LEU A 132 -3.68 -12.87 2.90
CA LEU A 132 -2.34 -12.80 2.31
C LEU A 132 -2.40 -12.58 0.79
N SER A 133 -3.31 -13.27 0.10
CA SER A 133 -3.51 -13.09 -1.35
C SER A 133 -3.98 -11.68 -1.70
N ASN A 134 -4.89 -11.08 -0.93
CA ASN A 134 -5.33 -9.72 -1.20
C ASN A 134 -4.25 -8.68 -0.88
N ILE A 135 -3.47 -8.86 0.19
CA ILE A 135 -2.32 -8.00 0.47
C ILE A 135 -1.30 -8.03 -0.67
N TYR A 136 -1.05 -9.21 -1.25
CA TYR A 136 -0.22 -9.35 -2.44
C TYR A 136 -0.73 -8.48 -3.59
N LEU A 137 -2.02 -8.63 -3.94
CA LEU A 137 -2.64 -7.93 -5.07
C LEU A 137 -2.71 -6.41 -4.86
N ILE A 138 -2.98 -5.97 -3.62
CA ILE A 138 -2.94 -4.56 -3.24
C ILE A 138 -1.52 -4.02 -3.42
N ASN A 139 -0.49 -4.74 -2.97
CA ASN A 139 0.90 -4.34 -3.14
C ASN A 139 1.31 -4.29 -4.62
N GLU A 140 0.85 -5.23 -5.45
CA GLU A 140 1.11 -5.23 -6.89
C GLU A 140 0.61 -3.93 -7.54
N LYS A 141 -0.58 -3.47 -7.15
CA LYS A 141 -1.12 -2.20 -7.64
C LYS A 141 -0.29 -0.99 -7.21
N TYR A 142 0.16 -0.95 -5.97
CA TYR A 142 1.08 0.12 -5.53
C TYR A 142 2.44 0.07 -6.23
N SER A 143 2.96 -1.12 -6.53
CA SER A 143 4.18 -1.31 -7.33
C SER A 143 4.00 -0.79 -8.76
N ASP A 144 2.83 -1.02 -9.38
CA ASP A 144 2.55 -0.46 -10.70
C ASP A 144 2.38 1.06 -10.68
N ILE A 145 1.80 1.62 -9.62
CA ILE A 145 1.75 3.07 -9.40
C ILE A 145 3.18 3.63 -9.30
N SER A 146 4.07 2.97 -8.57
CA SER A 146 5.46 3.45 -8.44
C SER A 146 6.16 3.49 -9.80
N LYS A 147 6.01 2.45 -10.64
CA LYS A 147 6.56 2.44 -12.01
C LYS A 147 6.00 3.57 -12.88
N GLN A 148 4.72 3.88 -12.73
CA GLN A 148 4.10 4.98 -13.48
C GLN A 148 4.66 6.34 -13.07
N PHE A 149 4.86 6.58 -11.76
CA PHE A 149 5.53 7.77 -11.27
C PHE A 149 6.97 7.87 -11.77
N ASP A 150 7.69 6.76 -11.84
CA ASP A 150 9.04 6.75 -12.39
C ASP A 150 9.07 7.28 -13.83
N ASN A 151 8.13 6.83 -14.66
CA ASN A 151 7.98 7.30 -16.03
C ASN A 151 7.63 8.79 -16.10
N ILE A 152 6.71 9.28 -15.24
CA ILE A 152 6.37 10.71 -15.16
C ILE A 152 7.64 11.54 -14.87
N LEU A 153 8.42 11.14 -13.87
CA LEU A 153 9.62 11.88 -13.49
C LEU A 153 10.70 11.87 -14.58
N GLN A 154 10.84 10.75 -15.31
CA GLN A 154 11.74 10.68 -16.46
C GLN A 154 11.31 11.66 -17.57
N LEU A 155 10.01 11.71 -17.90
CA LEU A 155 9.48 12.65 -18.88
C LEU A 155 9.68 14.10 -18.44
N GLN A 156 9.41 14.40 -17.17
CA GLN A 156 9.64 15.72 -16.57
C GLN A 156 11.11 16.12 -16.67
N LYS A 157 12.04 15.23 -16.27
CA LYS A 157 13.48 15.49 -16.35
C LYS A 157 13.95 15.77 -17.78
N ASN A 158 13.45 15.01 -18.75
CA ASN A 158 13.76 15.23 -20.16
C ASN A 158 13.26 16.60 -20.63
N LYS A 159 12.03 16.97 -20.28
CA LYS A 159 11.45 18.27 -20.64
C LYS A 159 12.22 19.44 -20.03
N LEU A 160 12.59 19.36 -18.76
CA LEU A 160 13.38 20.39 -18.08
C LEU A 160 14.79 20.51 -18.67
N THR A 161 15.40 19.39 -19.06
CA THR A 161 16.71 19.38 -19.75
C THR A 161 16.64 20.05 -21.12
N GLU A 162 15.60 19.75 -21.90
CA GLU A 162 15.34 20.40 -23.20
C GLU A 162 15.16 21.91 -23.04
N ASN A 163 14.33 22.33 -22.07
CA ASN A 163 14.12 23.74 -21.76
C ASN A 163 15.42 24.45 -21.37
N LEU A 164 16.27 23.82 -20.54
CA LEU A 164 17.58 24.38 -20.17
C LEU A 164 18.49 24.57 -21.39
N ASN A 165 18.51 23.61 -22.33
CA ASN A 165 19.31 23.74 -23.55
C ASN A 165 18.77 24.86 -24.45
N ASN A 166 17.45 24.96 -24.61
CA ASN A 166 16.81 26.03 -25.37
C ASN A 166 17.13 27.42 -24.79
N LEU A 167 17.15 27.55 -23.45
CA LEU A 167 17.53 28.80 -22.78
C LEU A 167 18.98 29.18 -23.09
N LYS A 168 19.93 28.23 -23.04
CA LYS A 168 21.34 28.47 -23.39
C LYS A 168 21.50 28.92 -24.85
N GLU A 169 20.75 28.31 -25.78
CA GLU A 169 20.76 28.71 -27.18
C GLU A 169 20.21 30.13 -27.37
N ILE A 170 19.12 30.47 -26.67
CA ILE A 170 18.54 31.82 -26.69
C ILE A 170 19.54 32.84 -26.11
N GLU A 171 20.16 32.54 -24.96
CA GLU A 171 21.15 33.40 -24.31
C GLU A 171 22.32 33.71 -25.25
N GLN A 172 22.88 32.68 -25.89
CA GLN A 172 23.96 32.85 -26.84
C GLN A 172 23.53 33.69 -28.05
N TYR A 173 22.35 33.40 -28.62
CA TYR A 173 21.82 34.15 -29.76
C TYR A 173 21.60 35.63 -29.44
N VAL A 174 20.98 35.94 -28.30
CA VAL A 174 20.75 37.32 -27.86
C VAL A 174 22.07 38.04 -27.61
N SER A 175 23.04 37.36 -27.00
CA SER A 175 24.39 37.90 -26.74
C SER A 175 25.11 38.27 -28.04
N ASP A 176 25.08 37.39 -29.04
CA ASP A 176 25.69 37.64 -30.35
C ASP A 176 24.98 38.77 -31.11
N LYS A 177 23.64 38.81 -31.08
CA LYS A 177 22.86 39.90 -31.68
C LYS A 177 23.12 41.25 -31.00
N LYS A 178 23.27 41.27 -29.68
CA LYS A 178 23.63 42.48 -28.92
C LYS A 178 25.03 42.98 -29.31
N ARG A 179 26.01 42.08 -29.48
CA ARG A 179 27.35 42.44 -29.98
C ARG A 179 27.29 43.07 -31.37
N ASN A 180 26.52 42.46 -32.28
CA ASN A 180 26.34 42.99 -33.64
C ASN A 180 25.63 44.35 -33.66
N PHE A 181 24.63 44.54 -32.80
CA PHE A 181 23.95 45.82 -32.63
C PHE A 181 24.95 46.92 -32.23
N LEU A 182 25.73 46.68 -31.17
CA LEU A 182 26.74 47.63 -30.66
C LEU A 182 27.79 47.98 -31.73
N HIS A 183 28.28 46.99 -32.47
CA HIS A 183 29.22 47.21 -33.57
C HIS A 183 28.60 48.06 -34.69
N THR A 184 27.37 47.78 -35.08
CA THR A 184 26.66 48.52 -36.14
C THR A 184 26.44 49.99 -35.77
N VAL A 185 26.16 50.26 -34.49
CA VAL A 185 25.97 51.63 -33.98
C VAL A 185 27.30 52.39 -33.90
N ASN A 186 28.40 51.74 -33.50
CA ASN A 186 29.67 52.40 -33.26
C ASN A 186 30.50 52.68 -34.54
N GLU A 187 30.41 51.82 -35.55
CA GLU A 187 31.28 51.92 -36.74
C GLU A 187 30.65 52.69 -37.92
N ASN A 188 29.34 52.98 -37.89
CA ASN A 188 28.62 53.54 -39.02
C ASN A 188 28.00 54.90 -38.66
N THR A 189 28.58 55.99 -39.15
CA THR A 189 28.05 57.37 -39.00
C THR A 189 26.66 57.56 -39.64
N ASN A 190 26.20 56.59 -40.44
CA ASN A 190 24.88 56.57 -41.07
C ASN A 190 24.25 55.16 -40.94
N SER A 191 24.13 54.66 -39.71
CA SER A 191 23.60 53.33 -39.39
C SER A 191 22.22 53.10 -40.04
N ASN A 192 22.09 52.03 -40.82
CA ASN A 192 20.84 51.66 -41.47
C ASN A 192 19.79 51.27 -40.42
N PHE A 193 18.84 52.16 -40.16
CA PHE A 193 17.78 51.98 -39.16
C PHE A 193 17.00 50.68 -39.34
N ASN A 194 16.82 50.21 -40.59
CA ASN A 194 16.14 48.96 -40.87
C ASN A 194 16.90 47.75 -40.32
N THR A 195 18.23 47.75 -40.39
CA THR A 195 19.08 46.68 -39.85
C THR A 195 19.04 46.66 -38.32
N LEU A 196 19.04 47.83 -37.68
CA LEU A 196 18.90 47.94 -36.22
C LEU A 196 17.52 47.44 -35.74
N LYS A 197 16.45 47.80 -36.47
CA LYS A 197 15.09 47.33 -36.20
C LYS A 197 14.99 45.80 -36.31
N GLU A 198 15.57 45.21 -37.35
CA GLU A 198 15.56 43.75 -37.53
C GLU A 198 16.31 43.03 -36.39
N ILE A 199 17.45 43.56 -35.93
CA ILE A 199 18.17 42.99 -34.79
C ILE A 199 17.32 43.08 -33.52
N TYR A 200 16.65 44.21 -33.29
CA TYR A 200 15.75 44.40 -32.16
C TYR A 200 14.57 43.42 -32.21
N ASP A 201 13.86 43.33 -33.33
CA ASP A 201 12.71 42.43 -33.50
C ASP A 201 13.10 40.96 -33.28
N ASN A 202 14.30 40.56 -33.70
CA ASN A 202 14.85 39.22 -33.44
C ASN A 202 15.11 38.95 -31.96
N ILE A 203 15.59 39.94 -31.20
CA ILE A 203 15.80 39.83 -29.75
C ILE A 203 14.45 39.65 -29.04
N ILE A 204 13.47 40.52 -29.34
CA ILE A 204 12.12 40.46 -28.75
C ILE A 204 11.44 39.11 -29.04
N SER A 205 11.57 38.59 -30.26
CA SER A 205 11.02 37.26 -30.61
C SER A 205 11.59 36.13 -29.75
N ARG A 206 12.87 36.21 -29.37
CA ARG A 206 13.52 35.21 -28.52
C ARG A 206 13.18 35.39 -27.05
N GLU A 207 13.04 36.63 -26.60
CA GLU A 207 12.57 36.94 -25.23
C GLU A 207 11.17 36.37 -24.98
N ASN A 208 10.24 36.47 -25.94
CA ASN A 208 8.93 35.84 -25.82
C ASN A 208 9.02 34.31 -25.61
N LYS A 209 9.96 33.62 -26.27
CA LYS A 209 10.18 32.17 -26.08
C LYS A 209 10.73 31.84 -24.69
N VAL A 210 11.50 32.74 -24.07
CA VAL A 210 11.95 32.58 -22.68
C VAL A 210 10.74 32.57 -21.75
N HIS A 211 9.77 33.45 -21.97
CA HIS A 211 8.56 33.51 -21.16
C HIS A 211 7.69 32.25 -21.30
N ASP A 212 7.60 31.68 -22.50
CA ASP A 212 6.94 30.38 -22.70
C ASP A 212 7.62 29.26 -21.89
N ILE A 213 8.96 29.24 -21.88
CA ILE A 213 9.74 28.26 -21.10
C ILE A 213 9.57 28.48 -19.59
N GLU A 214 9.55 29.72 -19.14
CA GLU A 214 9.31 30.10 -17.75
C GLU A 214 7.96 29.57 -17.26
N ASN A 215 6.89 29.78 -18.03
CA ASN A 215 5.54 29.30 -17.70
C ASN A 215 5.50 27.77 -17.58
N VAL A 216 6.18 27.04 -18.48
CA VAL A 216 6.28 25.56 -18.40
C VAL A 216 7.06 25.14 -17.15
N ASN A 217 8.21 25.76 -16.87
CA ASN A 217 9.04 25.40 -15.71
C ASN A 217 8.33 25.69 -14.38
N ASN A 218 7.60 26.81 -14.27
CA ASN A 218 6.83 27.14 -13.07
C ASN A 218 5.78 26.06 -12.78
N LYS A 219 5.06 25.60 -13.80
CA LYS A 219 4.10 24.50 -13.68
C LYS A 219 4.76 23.18 -13.26
N GLU A 220 5.94 22.86 -13.81
CA GLU A 220 6.68 21.66 -13.41
C GLU A 220 7.20 21.72 -11.96
N ASN A 221 7.55 22.92 -11.46
CA ASN A 221 7.91 23.11 -10.07
C ASN A 221 6.74 22.86 -9.11
N GLU A 222 5.54 23.34 -9.46
CA GLU A 222 4.32 23.02 -8.70
C GLU A 222 4.04 21.52 -8.66
N ASN A 223 4.22 20.84 -9.80
CA ASN A 223 4.09 19.38 -9.89
C ASN A 223 5.06 18.64 -8.96
N ILE A 224 6.31 19.11 -8.80
CA ILE A 224 7.31 18.48 -7.90
C ILE A 224 6.83 18.44 -6.45
N MET A 225 6.21 19.51 -5.95
CA MET A 225 5.63 19.53 -4.61
C MET A 225 4.49 18.53 -4.47
N LEU A 226 3.58 18.51 -5.46
CA LEU A 226 2.46 17.58 -5.49
C LEU A 226 2.91 16.11 -5.55
N TYR A 227 3.96 15.81 -6.32
CA TYR A 227 4.54 14.47 -6.40
C TYR A 227 5.16 14.07 -5.06
N THR A 228 5.90 14.95 -4.41
CA THR A 228 6.53 14.70 -3.10
C THR A 228 5.48 14.30 -2.05
N ASP A 229 4.41 15.09 -1.92
CA ASP A 229 3.34 14.82 -0.96
C ASP A 229 2.63 13.50 -1.24
N THR A 230 2.40 13.20 -2.52
CA THR A 230 1.72 11.97 -2.95
C THR A 230 2.58 10.75 -2.68
N ILE A 231 3.85 10.77 -3.06
CA ILE A 231 4.79 9.66 -2.84
C ILE A 231 4.99 9.40 -1.35
N THR A 232 5.06 10.45 -0.52
CA THR A 232 5.14 10.32 0.93
C THR A 232 3.91 9.58 1.49
N LYS A 233 2.70 10.02 1.12
CA LYS A 233 1.45 9.38 1.55
C LYS A 233 1.35 7.92 1.12
N LEU A 234 1.69 7.61 -0.14
CA LEU A 234 1.66 6.24 -0.66
C LEU A 234 2.68 5.35 0.06
N THR A 235 3.87 5.88 0.35
CA THR A 235 4.90 5.17 1.13
C THR A 235 4.40 4.82 2.54
N GLU A 236 3.78 5.78 3.24
CA GLU A 236 3.20 5.57 4.57
C GLU A 236 2.11 4.49 4.56
N LYS A 237 1.24 4.48 3.54
CA LYS A 237 0.20 3.45 3.41
C LYS A 237 0.80 2.04 3.32
N ILE A 238 1.83 1.85 2.51
CA ILE A 238 2.47 0.53 2.35
C ILE A 238 3.25 0.15 3.62
N GLN A 239 3.86 1.13 4.30
CA GLN A 239 4.47 0.91 5.60
C GLN A 239 3.42 0.45 6.64
N ASN A 240 2.22 1.02 6.61
CA ASN A 240 1.12 0.58 7.48
C ASN A 240 0.68 -0.86 7.15
N ILE A 241 0.66 -1.26 5.87
CA ILE A 241 0.40 -2.65 5.46
C ILE A 241 1.50 -3.58 5.98
N LEU A 242 2.78 -3.20 5.83
CA LEU A 242 3.90 -3.98 6.36
C LEU A 242 3.84 -4.12 7.89
N ASN A 243 3.48 -3.04 8.59
CA ASN A 243 3.30 -3.05 10.04
C ASN A 243 2.15 -3.98 10.44
N PHE A 244 1.02 -3.94 9.73
CA PHE A 244 -0.11 -4.84 9.95
C PHE A 244 0.30 -6.31 9.78
N VAL A 245 0.97 -6.66 8.69
CA VAL A 245 1.48 -8.02 8.45
C VAL A 245 2.51 -8.44 9.52
N THR A 246 3.27 -7.49 10.07
CA THR A 246 4.29 -7.80 11.09
C THR A 246 3.68 -8.01 12.47
N THR A 247 2.78 -7.12 12.90
CA THR A 247 2.18 -7.14 14.23
C THR A 247 1.23 -8.32 14.42
N TYR A 248 0.36 -8.60 13.44
CA TYR A 248 -0.62 -9.68 13.57
C TYR A 248 0.02 -11.06 13.61
N GLU A 249 1.10 -11.28 12.88
CA GLU A 249 1.81 -12.56 12.88
C GLU A 249 2.61 -12.78 14.18
N ASN A 250 2.94 -11.71 14.92
CA ASN A 250 3.58 -11.79 16.25
C ASN A 250 2.55 -12.02 17.38
N ASN A 251 1.31 -11.56 17.20
CA ASN A 251 0.23 -11.77 18.17
C ASN A 251 -0.40 -13.18 18.06
N ASP A 252 -0.02 -13.97 17.06
CA ASP A 252 -0.62 -15.27 16.73
C ASP A 252 -0.08 -16.45 17.57
N ASN A 253 0.63 -16.20 18.67
CA ASN A 253 1.19 -17.26 19.52
C ASN A 253 0.16 -18.29 19.99
N ILE A 254 -1.09 -17.85 20.26
CA ILE A 254 -2.20 -18.75 20.62
C ILE A 254 -2.63 -19.57 19.40
N ILE A 255 -2.75 -18.98 18.21
CA ILE A 255 -3.14 -19.70 16.99
C ILE A 255 -2.07 -20.69 16.54
N LYS A 256 -0.79 -20.31 16.59
CA LYS A 256 0.36 -21.14 16.19
C LYS A 256 0.45 -22.45 16.99
N GLN A 257 -0.01 -22.46 18.24
CA GLN A 257 -0.08 -23.69 19.05
C GLN A 257 -1.09 -24.71 18.51
N HIS A 258 -2.12 -24.24 17.80
CA HIS A 258 -3.22 -25.06 17.32
C HIS A 258 -3.18 -25.33 15.81
N ILE A 259 -2.50 -24.48 15.04
CA ILE A 259 -2.35 -24.57 13.60
C ILE A 259 -0.85 -24.57 13.28
N GLN A 260 -0.27 -25.75 13.05
CA GLN A 260 1.11 -25.85 12.56
C GLN A 260 1.17 -25.33 11.12
N ASP A 261 2.12 -24.41 10.90
CA ASP A 261 2.30 -23.56 9.73
C ASP A 261 2.44 -24.30 8.40
N ILE A 262 1.72 -23.80 7.38
CA ILE A 262 2.05 -24.04 5.96
C ILE A 262 2.52 -22.72 5.27
N ASP A 263 2.36 -21.54 5.89
CA ASP A 263 2.52 -20.28 5.15
C ASP A 263 3.54 -19.27 5.74
N GLU A 264 4.44 -19.66 6.67
CA GLU A 264 5.52 -18.74 7.12
C GLU A 264 6.38 -18.25 5.95
N ASN A 265 6.57 -19.10 4.95
CA ASN A 265 7.22 -18.75 3.70
C ASN A 265 6.43 -17.67 2.94
N ASP A 266 5.11 -17.75 2.91
CA ASP A 266 4.28 -16.79 2.19
C ASP A 266 4.19 -15.46 2.93
N VAL A 267 4.09 -15.47 4.26
CA VAL A 267 4.18 -14.24 5.07
C VAL A 267 5.53 -13.54 4.84
N SER A 268 6.63 -14.30 4.79
CA SER A 268 7.97 -13.76 4.55
C SER A 268 8.06 -13.13 3.16
N LYS A 269 7.57 -13.81 2.12
CA LYS A 269 7.48 -13.26 0.76
C LYS A 269 6.63 -11.98 0.71
N ILE A 270 5.48 -11.95 1.39
CA ILE A 270 4.63 -10.75 1.47
C ILE A 270 5.39 -9.57 2.10
N LYS A 271 6.12 -9.82 3.19
CA LYS A 271 6.96 -8.79 3.82
C LYS A 271 8.05 -8.28 2.88
N GLU A 272 8.68 -9.17 2.11
CA GLU A 272 9.72 -8.80 1.15
C GLU A 272 9.17 -7.95 -0.01
N ILE A 273 8.04 -8.35 -0.61
CA ILE A 273 7.45 -7.57 -1.71
C ILE A 273 6.96 -6.19 -1.24
N LEU A 274 6.47 -6.07 -0.01
CA LEU A 274 6.07 -4.78 0.58
C LEU A 274 7.29 -3.89 0.78
N LYS A 275 8.39 -4.43 1.32
CA LYS A 275 9.67 -3.70 1.45
C LYS A 275 10.20 -3.25 0.10
N SER A 276 10.13 -4.10 -0.92
CA SER A 276 10.55 -3.75 -2.28
C SER A 276 9.73 -2.61 -2.87
N THR A 277 8.41 -2.60 -2.68
CA THR A 277 7.57 -1.48 -3.11
C THR A 277 7.90 -0.19 -2.35
N ILE A 278 8.11 -0.26 -1.02
CA ILE A 278 8.55 0.90 -0.22
C ILE A 278 9.86 1.47 -0.75
N GLN A 279 10.85 0.61 -1.02
CA GLN A 279 12.12 1.04 -1.60
C GLN A 279 11.94 1.70 -2.98
N SER A 280 11.00 1.19 -3.79
CA SER A 280 10.67 1.78 -5.09
C SER A 280 10.13 3.22 -4.92
N PHE A 281 9.24 3.45 -3.96
CA PHE A 281 8.77 4.81 -3.66
C PHE A 281 9.87 5.72 -3.09
N GLN A 282 10.77 5.19 -2.26
CA GLN A 282 11.94 5.95 -1.78
C GLN A 282 12.88 6.36 -2.93
N GLN A 283 13.09 5.48 -3.91
CA GLN A 283 13.86 5.82 -5.11
C GLN A 283 13.20 6.93 -5.93
N ILE A 284 11.86 6.92 -6.04
CA ILE A 284 11.11 8.00 -6.68
C ILE A 284 11.29 9.31 -5.91
N GLN A 285 11.21 9.29 -4.58
CA GLN A 285 11.46 10.48 -3.76
C GLN A 285 12.88 11.04 -3.97
N ASN A 286 13.88 10.18 -4.08
CA ASN A 286 15.26 10.59 -4.40
C ASN A 286 15.34 11.24 -5.79
N LYS A 287 14.68 10.66 -6.81
CA LYS A 287 14.62 11.24 -8.15
C LYS A 287 13.94 12.63 -8.16
N ILE A 288 12.89 12.82 -7.36
CA ILE A 288 12.27 14.14 -7.19
C ILE A 288 13.28 15.14 -6.62
N ASN A 289 14.01 14.76 -5.57
CA ASN A 289 15.03 15.62 -4.96
C ASN A 289 16.19 15.95 -5.91
N GLU A 290 16.61 14.99 -6.74
CA GLU A 290 17.60 15.20 -7.79
C GLU A 290 17.13 16.21 -8.83
N ILE A 291 15.90 16.06 -9.35
CA ILE A 291 15.30 17.02 -10.30
C ILE A 291 15.21 18.40 -9.64
N LYS A 292 14.72 18.47 -8.39
CA LYS A 292 14.63 19.71 -7.64
C LYS A 292 15.99 20.40 -7.54
N THR A 293 17.03 19.67 -7.16
CA THR A 293 18.39 20.20 -7.01
C THR A 293 18.96 20.66 -8.35
N GLN A 294 18.80 19.86 -9.40
CA GLN A 294 19.37 20.13 -10.72
C GLN A 294 18.76 21.37 -11.39
N PHE A 295 17.45 21.55 -11.28
CA PHE A 295 16.73 22.59 -12.05
C PHE A 295 16.26 23.78 -11.21
N TYR A 296 16.13 23.60 -9.89
CA TYR A 296 15.58 24.62 -8.98
C TYR A 296 16.47 24.85 -7.75
N GLY A 297 17.54 24.06 -7.57
CA GLY A 297 18.36 24.02 -6.37
C GLY A 297 19.37 25.16 -6.22
N ASN A 298 19.38 26.12 -7.14
CA ASN A 298 20.18 27.34 -7.03
C ASN A 298 19.30 28.56 -7.35
N ASN A 299 18.63 29.07 -6.32
CA ASN A 299 18.30 30.49 -6.24
C ASN A 299 18.82 30.98 -4.88
N CYS A 300 19.85 31.84 -4.96
CA CYS A 300 20.69 32.47 -3.93
C CYS A 300 21.93 31.70 -3.48
#